data_AF-A0A377DRB6-F1
#
_entry.id   AF-A0A377DRB6-F1
#
_cell.length_a   1.000
_cell.length_b   1.000
_cell.length_c   1.000
_cell.angle_alpha   90.00
_cell.angle_beta   90.00
_cell.angle_gamma   90.00
#
_symmetry.space_group_name_H-M   'P 1'
#
loop_
_entity.id
_entity.type
_entity.pdbx_description
1 polymer ?
#
loop_
_entity_poly.entity_id
_entity_poly.type
_entity_poly.pdbx_seq_one_letter_code
_entity_poly.pdbx_strand_id
1 'polypeptide(L)'
;MSVAMTNCGHLGWTTHRQGYLYSPIDPQTNKPWPAMPQSFHNLCQRAATAAGYPDFQPDACLINRYAPGAKLSLHQDKDEPDLRAPIVSVSLGLPAIFQFGGLKRNDSAQTFVVGTWRCGGMGR
;
A
#
# COMPACT_ATOMS: atom_id res chain seq x y z
N MET A 1 -13.97 -0.60 -8.45
CA MET A 1 -13.49 -0.79 -7.06
C MET A 1 -14.22 0.23 -6.18
N SER A 2 -14.63 -0.14 -4.96
CA SER A 2 -15.35 0.79 -4.04
C SER A 2 -14.41 1.75 -3.31
N VAL A 3 -13.11 1.43 -3.30
CA VAL A 3 -12.02 2.23 -2.75
C VAL A 3 -11.59 3.25 -3.79
N ALA A 4 -11.49 4.52 -3.40
CA ALA A 4 -10.89 5.56 -4.24
C ALA A 4 -9.37 5.57 -4.02
N MET A 5 -8.60 5.70 -5.10
CA MET A 5 -7.15 5.53 -5.08
C MET A 5 -6.45 6.69 -5.79
N THR A 6 -5.27 7.05 -5.31
CA THR A 6 -4.30 7.91 -5.99
C THR A 6 -2.89 7.52 -5.55
N ASN A 7 -1.86 8.08 -6.18
CA ASN A 7 -0.47 7.74 -5.88
C ASN A 7 0.41 8.99 -5.74
N CYS A 8 1.57 8.81 -5.09
CA CYS A 8 2.68 9.75 -5.13
C CYS A 8 4.01 8.99 -5.15
N GLY A 9 5.07 9.64 -5.61
CA GLY A 9 6.38 9.02 -5.84
C GLY A 9 6.75 8.96 -7.31
N HIS A 10 7.81 8.21 -7.64
CA HIS A 10 8.24 8.00 -9.01
C HIS A 10 7.26 7.11 -9.77
N LEU A 11 6.65 6.15 -9.08
CA LEU A 11 5.70 5.20 -9.64
C LEU A 11 4.38 5.23 -8.86
N GLY A 12 3.29 4.95 -9.58
CA GLY A 12 1.98 4.75 -8.99
C GLY A 12 1.33 3.48 -9.50
N TRP A 13 0.69 2.74 -8.60
CA TRP A 13 -0.06 1.54 -8.94
C TRP A 13 -1.38 1.96 -9.62
N THR A 14 -1.66 1.38 -10.79
CA THR A 14 -2.84 1.72 -11.58
C THR A 14 -3.40 0.50 -12.32
N THR A 15 -4.68 0.57 -12.66
CA THR A 15 -5.35 -0.44 -13.46
C THR A 15 -5.25 -0.08 -14.94
N HIS A 16 -4.73 -0.99 -15.75
CA HIS A 16 -4.71 -0.91 -17.19
C HIS A 16 -5.62 -1.99 -17.80
N ARG A 17 -5.95 -1.87 -19.09
CA ARG A 17 -6.82 -2.84 -19.80
C ARG A 17 -6.26 -4.28 -19.78
N GLN A 18 -4.96 -4.43 -19.57
CA GLN A 18 -4.24 -5.71 -19.59
C GLN A 18 -3.90 -6.23 -18.19
N GLY A 19 -4.25 -5.51 -17.12
CA GLY A 19 -3.92 -5.89 -15.75
C GLY A 19 -3.52 -4.72 -14.87
N TYR A 20 -2.86 -5.02 -13.76
CA TYR A 20 -2.32 -4.04 -12.82
C TYR A 20 -0.87 -3.73 -13.17
N LEU A 21 -0.46 -2.47 -13.04
CA LEU A 21 0.93 -2.08 -13.29
C LEU A 21 1.32 -0.83 -12.50
N TYR A 22 2.63 -0.69 -12.28
CA TYR A 22 3.24 0.55 -11.85
C TYR A 22 3.60 1.42 -13.05
N SER A 23 3.16 2.68 -13.04
CA SER A 23 3.41 3.67 -14.10
C SER A 23 3.95 4.96 -13.50
N PRO A 24 4.88 5.67 -14.17
CA PRO A 24 5.30 7.00 -13.75
C PRO A 24 4.27 8.09 -14.06
N ILE A 25 3.30 7.80 -14.93
CA ILE A 25 2.25 8.72 -15.37
C ILE A 25 0.89 8.31 -14.80
N ASP A 26 0.17 9.29 -14.27
CA ASP A 26 -1.24 9.16 -13.91
C ASP A 26 -2.10 9.11 -15.18
N PRO A 27 -2.81 8.00 -15.44
CA PRO A 27 -3.63 7.85 -16.65
C PRO A 27 -4.85 8.78 -16.68
N GLN A 28 -5.28 9.34 -15.54
CA GLN A 28 -6.41 10.27 -15.50
C GLN A 28 -5.98 11.69 -15.90
N THR A 29 -4.78 12.12 -15.51
CA THR A 29 -4.30 13.48 -15.77
C THR A 29 -3.27 13.57 -16.89
N ASN A 30 -2.73 12.44 -17.35
CA ASN A 30 -1.61 12.33 -18.29
C ASN A 30 -0.36 13.12 -17.83
N LYS A 31 -0.18 13.25 -16.52
CA LYS A 31 0.96 13.93 -15.89
C LYS A 31 1.70 12.95 -14.97
N PRO A 32 2.96 13.24 -14.62
CA PRO A 32 3.64 12.49 -13.57
C PRO A 32 2.84 12.53 -12.26
N TRP A 33 2.93 11.45 -11.48
CA TRP A 33 2.40 11.47 -10.12
C TRP A 33 3.05 12.59 -9.29
N PRO A 34 2.35 13.16 -8.31
CA PRO A 34 2.96 14.08 -7.36
C PRO A 34 4.20 13.45 -6.71
N ALA A 35 5.23 14.25 -6.47
CA ALA A 35 6.40 13.81 -5.73
C ALA A 35 6.01 13.29 -4.35
N MET A 36 6.76 12.29 -3.84
CA MET A 36 6.50 11.75 -2.50
C MET A 36 6.70 12.84 -1.44
N PRO A 37 5.69 13.14 -0.61
CA PRO A 37 5.85 14.13 0.46
C PRO A 37 6.93 13.70 1.46
N GLN A 38 7.74 14.65 1.93
CA GLN A 38 8.80 14.36 2.90
C GLN A 38 8.28 13.72 4.18
N SER A 39 7.08 14.09 4.62
CA SER A 39 6.43 13.48 5.79
C SER A 39 6.12 12.00 5.58
N PHE A 40 5.75 11.59 4.38
CA PHE A 40 5.46 10.19 4.03
C PHE A 40 6.76 9.39 4.00
N HIS A 41 7.78 9.93 3.34
CA HIS A 41 9.10 9.32 3.29
C HIS A 41 9.68 9.10 4.70
N ASN A 42 9.70 10.13 5.54
CA ASN A 42 10.23 10.06 6.90
C ASN A 42 9.45 9.09 7.79
N LEU A 43 8.13 9.03 7.63
CA LEU A 43 7.30 8.07 8.36
C LEU A 43 7.60 6.63 7.92
N CYS A 44 7.65 6.41 6.61
CA CYS A 44 7.93 5.11 6.01
C CYS A 44 9.30 4.58 6.45
N GLN A 45 10.34 5.40 6.34
CA GLN A 45 11.71 5.04 6.73
C GLN A 45 11.79 4.64 8.21
N ARG A 46 11.18 5.41 9.11
CA ARG A 46 11.18 5.09 10.55
C ARG A 46 10.44 3.78 10.82
N ALA A 47 9.29 3.57 10.19
CA ALA A 47 8.51 2.35 10.34
C ALA A 47 9.24 1.12 9.80
N ALA A 48 9.84 1.22 8.61
CA ALA A 48 10.62 0.15 8.00
C ALA A 48 11.83 -0.21 8.87
N THR A 49 12.58 0.79 9.34
CA THR A 49 13.72 0.60 10.25
C THR A 49 13.29 -0.12 11.53
N ALA A 50 12.21 0.32 12.16
CA ALA A 50 11.69 -0.32 13.37
C ALA A 50 11.21 -1.76 13.14
N ALA A 51 10.81 -2.09 11.92
CA ALA A 51 10.41 -3.44 11.51
C ALA A 51 11.58 -4.32 11.00
N GLY A 52 12.83 -3.83 11.06
CA GLY A 52 14.01 -4.60 10.64
C GLY A 52 14.40 -4.43 9.17
N TYR A 53 13.87 -3.42 8.47
CA TYR A 53 14.18 -3.11 7.07
C TYR A 53 14.80 -1.69 6.94
N PRO A 54 16.01 -1.46 7.47
CA PRO A 54 16.62 -0.13 7.50
C PRO A 54 16.96 0.43 6.11
N ASP A 55 17.20 -0.45 5.14
CA ASP A 55 17.63 -0.09 3.77
C ASP A 55 16.45 0.13 2.82
N PHE A 56 15.21 0.08 3.31
CA PHE A 56 14.03 0.23 2.46
C PHE A 56 13.90 1.67 1.94
N GLN A 57 13.85 1.81 0.61
CA GLN A 57 13.71 3.08 -0.10
C GLN A 57 12.45 3.03 -0.98
N PRO A 58 11.31 3.61 -0.55
CA PRO A 58 10.07 3.56 -1.31
C PRO A 58 10.13 4.53 -2.51
N ASP A 59 9.83 4.02 -3.71
CA ASP A 59 9.65 4.81 -4.93
C ASP A 59 8.18 5.01 -5.32
N ALA A 60 7.27 4.27 -4.68
CA ALA A 60 5.83 4.33 -4.88
C ALA A 60 5.08 4.41 -3.55
N CYS A 61 3.99 5.18 -3.53
CA CYS A 61 3.05 5.21 -2.42
C CYS A 61 1.61 5.26 -2.95
N LEU A 62 0.88 4.16 -2.77
CA LEU A 62 -0.55 4.06 -3.06
C LEU A 62 -1.38 4.58 -1.88
N ILE A 63 -2.29 5.51 -2.16
CA ILE A 63 -3.15 6.14 -1.16
C ILE A 63 -4.58 5.63 -1.38
N ASN A 64 -5.08 4.90 -0.39
CA ASN A 64 -6.43 4.34 -0.40
C ASN A 64 -7.39 5.15 0.47
N ARG A 65 -8.53 5.56 -0.08
CA ARG A 65 -9.62 6.22 0.65
C ARG A 65 -10.85 5.33 0.73
N TYR A 66 -11.23 4.97 1.95
CA TYR A 66 -12.38 4.12 2.25
C TYR A 66 -13.54 4.95 2.79
N ALA A 67 -14.62 5.05 2.02
CA ALA A 67 -15.90 5.54 2.53
C ALA A 67 -16.60 4.43 3.35
N PRO A 68 -17.57 4.75 4.23
CA PRO A 68 -18.37 3.74 4.91
C PRO A 68 -18.95 2.72 3.90
N GLY A 69 -18.73 1.43 4.14
CA GLY A 69 -19.12 0.34 3.26
C GLY A 69 -18.14 -0.01 2.13
N ALA A 70 -17.08 0.78 1.91
CA ALA A 70 -16.00 0.43 1.00
C ALA A 70 -15.21 -0.77 1.56
N LYS A 71 -14.81 -1.68 0.67
CA LYS A 71 -14.07 -2.89 1.03
C LYS A 71 -13.05 -3.24 -0.03
N LEU A 72 -11.91 -3.74 0.42
CA LEU A 72 -10.89 -4.34 -0.44
C LEU A 72 -10.86 -5.84 -0.14
N SER A 73 -11.07 -6.66 -1.17
CA SER A 73 -11.07 -8.11 -1.03
C SER A 73 -9.65 -8.63 -0.79
N LEU A 74 -9.55 -9.85 -0.24
CA LEU A 74 -8.26 -10.50 -0.03
C LEU A 74 -7.50 -10.61 -1.35
N HIS A 75 -6.30 -10.06 -1.38
CA HIS A 75 -5.39 -10.03 -2.50
C HIS A 75 -3.96 -10.20 -1.99
N GLN A 76 -3.04 -10.43 -2.92
CA GLN A 76 -1.62 -10.39 -2.64
C GLN A 76 -1.05 -9.29 -3.50
N ASP A 77 -0.27 -8.42 -2.90
CA ASP A 77 0.58 -7.52 -3.65
C ASP A 77 1.71 -8.41 -4.20
N LYS A 78 1.85 -8.45 -5.53
CA LYS A 78 2.86 -9.23 -6.25
C LYS A 78 3.33 -8.54 -7.54
N ASP A 79 2.95 -7.28 -7.71
CA ASP A 79 3.20 -6.52 -8.94
C ASP A 79 4.60 -5.87 -8.90
N GLU A 80 5.32 -5.99 -7.78
CA GLU A 80 6.65 -5.47 -7.57
C GLU A 80 7.73 -6.47 -8.01
N PRO A 81 8.78 -6.02 -8.71
CA PRO A 81 9.84 -6.91 -9.20
C PRO A 81 10.74 -7.46 -8.08
N ASP A 82 10.98 -6.69 -7.01
CA ASP A 82 11.79 -7.11 -5.87
C ASP A 82 10.92 -7.42 -4.65
N LEU A 83 10.64 -8.70 -4.46
CA LEU A 83 9.83 -9.19 -3.34
C LEU A 83 10.55 -9.13 -1.99
N ARG A 84 11.84 -8.77 -1.94
CA ARG A 84 12.58 -8.56 -0.68
C ARG A 84 12.25 -7.20 -0.04
N ALA A 85 11.72 -6.27 -0.82
CA ALA A 85 11.26 -4.98 -0.32
C ALA A 85 9.96 -5.17 0.49
N PRO A 86 9.88 -4.66 1.74
CA PRO A 86 8.69 -4.80 2.55
C PRO A 86 7.53 -3.94 2.05
N ILE A 87 6.32 -4.22 2.53
CA ILE A 87 5.23 -3.22 2.52
C ILE A 87 5.17 -2.54 3.87
N VAL A 88 5.17 -1.21 3.84
CA VAL A 88 4.81 -0.39 5.00
C VAL A 88 3.40 0.13 4.81
N SER A 89 2.47 -0.33 5.66
CA SER A 89 1.07 0.12 5.64
C SER A 89 0.76 1.04 6.81
N VAL A 90 0.19 2.21 6.51
CA VAL A 90 -0.18 3.23 7.49
C VAL A 90 -1.68 3.44 7.46
N SER A 91 -2.34 3.26 8.61
CA SER A 91 -3.78 3.48 8.77
C SER A 91 -4.10 4.82 9.43
N LEU A 92 -5.02 5.59 8.83
CA LEU A 92 -5.44 6.91 9.28
C LEU A 92 -6.97 7.02 9.29
N GLY A 93 -7.52 7.65 10.32
CA GLY A 93 -8.96 7.93 10.43
C GLY A 93 -9.75 6.78 11.05
N LEU A 94 -10.87 6.43 10.39
CA LEU A 94 -11.84 5.45 10.89
C LEU A 94 -11.20 4.07 11.10
N PRO A 95 -11.60 3.33 12.14
CA PRO A 95 -11.13 1.97 12.32
C PRO A 95 -11.64 1.07 11.20
N ALA A 96 -10.80 0.12 10.79
CA ALA A 96 -11.12 -0.89 9.80
C ALA A 96 -10.68 -2.27 10.30
N ILE A 97 -11.31 -3.30 9.72
CA ILE A 97 -10.92 -4.68 9.94
C ILE A 97 -9.93 -5.06 8.84
N PHE A 98 -8.70 -5.36 9.24
CA PHE A 98 -7.65 -5.84 8.35
C PHE A 98 -7.55 -7.37 8.46
N GLN A 99 -7.57 -8.06 7.32
CA GLN A 99 -7.44 -9.51 7.25
C GLN A 99 -6.09 -9.87 6.64
N PHE A 100 -5.29 -10.65 7.37
CA PHE A 100 -3.99 -11.15 6.93
C PHE A 100 -4.03 -12.66 6.76
N GLY A 101 -3.94 -13.12 5.51
CA GLY A 101 -3.94 -14.54 5.16
C GLY A 101 -2.55 -15.16 5.12
N GLY A 102 -2.49 -16.44 4.73
CA GLY A 102 -1.25 -17.13 4.40
C GLY A 102 -0.89 -17.01 2.91
N LEU A 103 0.02 -17.89 2.45
CA LEU A 103 0.48 -17.91 1.06
C LEU A 103 -0.61 -18.38 0.09
N LYS A 104 -1.52 -19.24 0.54
CA LYS A 104 -2.64 -19.75 -0.25
C LYS A 104 -3.92 -19.01 0.10
N ARG A 105 -4.79 -18.84 -0.91
CA ARG A 105 -6.08 -18.13 -0.77
C ARG A 105 -7.00 -18.71 0.31
N ASN A 106 -6.90 -20.02 0.58
CA ASN A 106 -7.76 -20.72 1.53
C ASN A 106 -7.10 -20.91 2.90
N ASP A 107 -5.91 -20.36 3.13
CA ASP A 107 -5.28 -20.39 4.45
C ASP A 107 -6.10 -19.54 5.44
N SER A 108 -6.08 -19.90 6.73
CA SER A 108 -6.81 -19.15 7.75
C SER A 108 -6.32 -17.71 7.83
N ALA A 109 -7.22 -16.75 7.73
CA ALA A 109 -6.89 -15.34 7.88
C ALA A 109 -6.94 -14.90 9.35
N GLN A 110 -5.87 -14.25 9.80
CA GLN A 110 -5.87 -13.51 11.06
C GLN A 110 -6.56 -12.16 10.85
N THR A 111 -7.31 -11.72 11.85
CA THR A 111 -8.07 -10.47 11.78
C THR A 111 -7.57 -9.49 12.82
N PHE A 112 -7.28 -8.27 12.37
CA PHE A 112 -6.78 -7.18 13.20
C PHE A 112 -7.69 -5.97 13.06
N VAL A 113 -7.99 -5.30 14.17
CA VAL A 113 -8.54 -3.94 14.10
C VAL A 113 -7.38 -2.98 13.88
N VAL A 114 -7.40 -2.28 12.75
CA VAL A 114 -6.50 -1.15 12.49
C VAL A 114 -7.28 0.13 12.75
N GLY A 115 -6.70 1.03 13.55
CA GLY A 115 -7.30 2.31 13.93
C GLY A 115 -6.32 3.44 13.69
N THR A 116 -6.58 4.60 14.29
CA THR A 116 -5.71 5.78 14.16
C THR A 116 -4.30 5.44 14.69
N TRP A 117 -3.34 5.33 13.77
CA TRP A 117 -1.92 5.02 13.98
C TRP A 117 -1.59 3.59 14.46
N ARG A 118 -1.40 2.69 13.48
CA ARG A 118 -0.50 1.53 13.61
C ARG A 118 0.42 1.49 12.38
N CYS A 119 1.73 1.42 12.62
CA CYS A 119 2.71 1.01 11.61
C CYS A 119 2.95 -0.49 11.79
N GLY A 120 2.62 -1.27 10.77
CA GLY A 120 3.03 -2.66 10.67
C GLY A 120 3.95 -2.79 9.46
N GLY A 121 5.15 -3.33 9.67
CA GLY A 121 5.93 -3.87 8.57
C GLY A 121 5.33 -5.21 8.19
N MET A 122 4.87 -5.35 6.94
CA MET A 122 4.51 -6.64 6.38
C MET A 122 5.70 -7.13 5.56
N GLY A 123 6.43 -8.10 6.11
CA GLY A 123 7.15 -9.05 5.27
C GLY A 123 6.10 -9.94 4.59
N ARG A 124 6.22 -10.11 3.27
CA ARG A 124 5.31 -10.97 2.50
C ARG A 124 5.73 -12.43 2.59
#